data_AF-A0A7S2ES80-F1
#
_entry.id   AF-A0A7S2ES80-F1
#
_cell.length_a   1.000
_cell.length_b   1.000
_cell.length_c   1.000
_cell.angle_alpha   90.00
_cell.angle_beta   90.00
_cell.angle_gamma   90.00
#
_symmetry.space_group_name_H-M   'P 1'
#
loop_
_entity.id
_entity.type
_entity.pdbx_description
1 polymer ?
#
loop_
_entity_poly.entity_id
_entity_poly.type
_entity_poly.pdbx_seq_one_letter_code
_entity_poly.pdbx_strand_id
1 'polypeptide(L)'
;MDVSADLHELSRTPALVVSAGIKSILDVKSTLEVLETLGVPVASYRTDEFPAFFSPESGVRSPWRVHDATEVAEAYIAARELGMNRGMLLAVPNSDPA
;
A
#
# COMPACT_ATOMS: atom_id res chain seq x y z
N MET A 1 17.56 10.51 -8.91
CA MET A 1 16.21 10.67 -8.33
C MET A 1 16.27 10.24 -6.87
N ASP A 2 15.58 10.95 -5.98
CA ASP A 2 15.51 10.62 -4.55
C ASP A 2 14.25 9.78 -4.30
N VAL A 3 14.42 8.47 -4.17
CA VAL A 3 13.34 7.49 -4.05
C VAL A 3 13.79 6.39 -3.09
N SER A 4 12.92 6.00 -2.15
CA SER A 4 13.23 4.96 -1.17
C SER A 4 13.51 3.61 -1.87
N ALA A 5 14.52 2.90 -1.37
CA ALA A 5 14.79 1.52 -1.76
C ALA A 5 13.62 0.57 -1.41
N ASP A 6 12.79 0.93 -0.42
CA ASP A 6 11.64 0.12 0.02
C ASP A 6 10.67 -0.22 -1.12
N LEU A 7 10.46 0.71 -2.07
CA LEU A 7 9.55 0.49 -3.19
C LEU A 7 10.05 -0.65 -4.09
N HIS A 8 11.36 -0.68 -4.32
CA HIS A 8 12.00 -1.74 -5.07
C HIS A 8 12.10 -3.05 -4.28
N GLU A 9 12.26 -2.99 -2.96
CA GLU A 9 12.23 -4.20 -2.11
C GLU A 9 10.85 -4.86 -2.12
N LEU A 10 9.77 -4.07 -2.04
CA LEU A 10 8.39 -4.56 -2.19
C LEU A 10 8.17 -5.25 -3.53
N SER A 11 8.88 -4.85 -4.59
CA SER A 11 8.77 -5.50 -5.90
C SER A 11 9.44 -6.87 -6.01
N ARG A 12 10.29 -7.25 -5.04
CA ARG A 12 11.14 -8.46 -5.08
C ARG A 12 10.91 -9.41 -3.91
N THR A 13 10.50 -8.87 -2.77
CA THR A 13 10.35 -9.63 -1.53
C THR A 13 8.87 -9.89 -1.26
N PRO A 14 8.43 -11.17 -1.20
CA PRO A 14 7.04 -11.52 -0.93
C PRO A 14 6.73 -11.31 0.56
N ALA A 15 6.46 -10.06 0.91
CA ALA A 15 5.99 -9.64 2.22
C ALA A 15 4.74 -8.77 2.09
N LEU A 16 3.74 -9.02 2.95
CA LEU A 16 2.62 -8.11 3.15
C LEU A 16 3.03 -7.07 4.20
N VAL A 17 3.16 -5.81 3.79
CA VAL A 17 3.52 -4.68 4.65
C VAL A 17 2.26 -3.93 5.05
N VAL A 18 2.06 -3.76 6.35
CA VAL A 18 0.97 -2.95 6.92
C VAL A 18 1.56 -1.63 7.42
N SER A 19 1.01 -0.49 6.99
CA SER A 19 1.47 0.83 7.42
C SER A 19 0.32 1.85 7.49
N ALA A 20 0.59 3.04 8.02
CA ALA A 20 -0.32 4.20 7.93
C ALA A 20 -0.26 4.91 6.55
N GLY A 21 0.12 4.20 5.49
CA GLY A 21 0.37 4.75 4.17
C GLY A 21 1.81 5.25 3.99
N ILE A 22 1.97 6.39 3.31
CA ILE A 22 3.26 6.97 2.92
C ILE A 22 3.57 8.14 3.86
N LYS A 23 4.83 8.22 4.33
CA LYS A 23 5.29 9.28 5.26
C LYS A 23 4.90 10.66 4.73
N SER A 24 4.37 11.52 5.60
CA SER A 24 3.79 12.83 5.26
C SER A 24 4.74 13.81 4.55
N ILE A 25 6.06 13.57 4.64
CA ILE A 25 7.08 14.37 3.96
C ILE A 25 7.30 13.97 2.49
N LEU A 26 6.65 12.90 2.02
CA LEU A 26 6.82 12.33 0.68
C LEU A 26 5.60 12.57 -0.21
N ASP A 27 5.78 12.45 -1.52
CA ASP A 27 4.71 12.59 -2.51
C ASP A 27 3.91 11.27 -2.64
N VAL A 28 2.65 11.29 -2.18
CA VAL A 28 1.77 10.11 -2.17
C VAL A 28 1.51 9.60 -3.58
N LYS A 29 1.11 10.49 -4.50
CA LYS A 29 0.71 10.12 -5.86
C LYS A 29 1.89 9.48 -6.60
N SER A 30 3.05 10.13 -6.59
CA SER A 30 4.25 9.66 -7.27
C SER A 30 4.73 8.32 -6.72
N THR A 31 4.60 8.11 -5.41
CA THR A 31 4.94 6.82 -4.79
C THR A 31 4.00 5.71 -5.24
N LEU A 32 2.69 5.97 -5.31
CA LEU A 32 1.70 5.00 -5.80
C LEU A 32 1.95 4.65 -7.29
N GLU A 33 2.26 5.62 -8.13
CA GLU A 33 2.61 5.40 -9.55
C GLU A 33 3.86 4.52 -9.70
N VAL A 34 4.86 4.69 -8.82
CA VAL A 34 6.05 3.82 -8.81
C VAL A 34 5.69 2.41 -8.37
N LEU A 35 4.86 2.25 -7.33
CA LEU A 35 4.41 0.93 -6.87
C LEU A 35 3.58 0.21 -7.94
N GLU A 36 2.70 0.93 -8.65
CA GLU A 36 1.97 0.42 -9.81
C GLU A 36 2.92 -0.05 -10.91
N THR A 37 3.90 0.79 -11.27
CA THR A 37 4.92 0.46 -12.29
C THR A 37 5.72 -0.79 -11.92
N LEU A 38 6.02 -0.96 -10.63
CA LEU A 38 6.73 -2.12 -10.10
C LEU A 38 5.84 -3.36 -9.91
N GLY A 39 4.54 -3.23 -10.17
CA GLY A 39 3.55 -4.29 -10.01
C GLY A 39 3.31 -4.69 -8.56
N VAL A 40 3.55 -3.79 -7.60
CA VAL A 40 3.27 -4.01 -6.18
C VAL A 40 1.80 -3.70 -5.92
N PRO A 41 0.97 -4.67 -5.50
CA PRO A 41 -0.41 -4.40 -5.13
C PRO A 41 -0.49 -3.50 -3.91
N VAL A 42 -1.40 -2.52 -3.96
CA VAL A 42 -1.63 -1.57 -2.88
C VAL A 42 -3.13 -1.56 -2.56
N ALA A 43 -3.45 -1.67 -1.27
CA ALA A 43 -4.82 -1.61 -0.78
C ALA A 43 -4.94 -0.65 0.40
N SER A 44 -6.14 -0.12 0.64
CA SER A 44 -6.47 0.64 1.85
C SER A 44 -7.60 -0.01 2.64
N TYR A 45 -7.40 -0.08 3.95
CA TYR A 45 -8.32 -0.75 4.86
C TYR A 45 -9.53 0.14 5.17
N ARG A 46 -10.70 -0.28 4.70
CA ARG A 46 -12.02 0.32 4.96
C ARG A 46 -12.20 1.78 4.52
N THR A 47 -11.32 2.31 3.68
CA THR A 47 -11.38 3.68 3.16
C THR A 47 -11.23 3.70 1.63
N ASP A 48 -11.85 4.67 0.97
CA ASP A 48 -11.70 4.92 -0.48
C ASP A 48 -10.51 5.83 -0.79
N GLU A 49 -9.87 6.39 0.23
CA GLU A 49 -8.75 7.33 0.12
C GLU A 49 -7.48 6.74 0.75
N PHE A 50 -6.34 6.95 0.10
CA PHE A 50 -5.06 6.46 0.58
C PHE A 50 -4.54 7.36 1.73
N PRO A 51 -4.13 6.83 2.89
CA PRO A 51 -3.69 7.66 4.01
C PRO A 51 -2.29 8.26 3.80
N ALA A 52 -2.06 9.45 4.34
CA ALA A 52 -0.79 10.19 4.31
C ALA A 52 -0.11 10.20 5.68
N PHE A 53 0.09 9.01 6.26
CA PHE A 53 0.76 8.78 7.54
C PHE A 53 0.01 9.40 8.74
N PHE A 54 0.29 10.66 9.09
CA PHE A 54 -0.42 11.34 10.16
C PHE A 54 -1.83 11.75 9.76
N SER A 55 -2.07 12.03 8.48
CA SER A 55 -3.41 12.37 8.00
C SER A 55 -4.12 11.12 7.49
N PRO A 56 -5.34 10.81 7.96
CA PRO A 56 -6.16 9.74 7.37
C PRO A 56 -6.55 10.05 5.91
N GLU A 57 -6.51 11.33 5.54
CA GLU A 57 -6.88 11.85 4.22
C GLU A 57 -5.64 12.46 3.51
N SER A 58 -5.37 12.05 2.28
CA SER A 58 -4.30 12.58 1.42
C SER A 58 -4.79 13.35 0.19
N GLY A 59 -6.09 13.32 -0.10
CA GLY A 59 -6.70 13.72 -1.37
C GLY A 59 -6.46 12.74 -2.53
N VAL A 60 -5.80 11.60 -2.29
CA VAL A 60 -5.47 10.60 -3.33
C VAL A 60 -6.34 9.37 -3.16
N ARG A 61 -7.09 9.02 -4.20
CA ARG A 61 -7.94 7.82 -4.23
C ARG A 61 -7.08 6.57 -4.02
N SER A 62 -7.56 5.66 -3.17
CA SER A 62 -6.90 4.36 -2.97
C SER A 62 -6.97 3.51 -4.25
N PRO A 63 -5.88 2.81 -4.64
CA PRO A 63 -5.91 1.89 -5.77
C PRO A 63 -6.93 0.75 -5.59
N TRP A 64 -7.08 0.25 -4.35
CA TRP A 64 -8.05 -0.78 -4.00
C TRP A 64 -8.48 -0.63 -2.54
N ARG A 65 -9.79 -0.66 -2.29
CA ARG A 65 -10.34 -0.70 -0.93
C ARG A 65 -10.65 -2.14 -0.54
N VAL A 66 -10.23 -2.53 0.67
CA VAL A 66 -10.58 -3.79 1.31
C VAL A 66 -11.47 -3.56 2.53
N HIS A 67 -12.33 -4.53 2.83
CA HIS A 67 -13.33 -4.44 3.90
C HIS A 67 -12.89 -5.11 5.21
N ASP A 68 -12.07 -6.15 5.12
CA ASP A 68 -11.54 -6.86 6.29
C ASP A 68 -10.17 -7.51 6.01
N ALA A 69 -9.57 -8.07 7.06
CA ALA A 69 -8.24 -8.68 6.98
C ALA A 69 -8.25 -10.02 6.24
N THR A 70 -9.40 -10.71 6.19
CA THR A 70 -9.54 -11.98 5.47
C THR A 70 -9.41 -11.74 3.97
N GLU A 71 -10.08 -10.71 3.44
CA GLU A 71 -9.98 -10.30 2.04
C GLU A 71 -8.52 -10.02 1.62
N VAL A 72 -7.75 -9.34 2.48
CA VAL A 72 -6.32 -9.07 2.23
C VAL A 72 -5.52 -10.36 2.20
N ALA A 73 -5.74 -11.24 3.18
CA ALA A 73 -5.02 -12.50 3.27
C ALA A 73 -5.31 -13.42 2.07
N GLU A 74 -6.57 -13.53 1.67
CA GLU A 74 -7.00 -14.32 0.51
C GLU A 74 -6.37 -13.79 -0.78
N ALA A 75 -6.40 -12.48 -1.01
CA ALA A 75 -5.78 -11.88 -2.19
C ALA A 75 -4.26 -12.09 -2.21
N TYR A 76 -3.59 -11.92 -1.07
CA TYR A 76 -2.15 -12.13 -0.96
C TYR A 76 -1.76 -13.59 -1.21
N ILE A 77 -2.52 -14.56 -0.70
CA ILE A 77 -2.31 -15.99 -0.95
C ILE A 77 -2.56 -16.32 -2.42
N ALA A 78 -3.69 -15.87 -2.99
CA ALA A 78 -4.05 -16.11 -4.38
C ALA A 78 -2.99 -15.55 -5.36
N ALA A 79 -2.47 -14.34 -5.10
CA ALA A 79 -1.39 -13.77 -5.90
C ALA A 79 -0.15 -14.68 -5.93
N ARG A 80 0.21 -15.28 -4.79
CA ARG A 80 1.33 -16.22 -4.69
C ARG A 80 1.07 -17.53 -5.42
N GLU A 81 -0.14 -18.07 -5.34
CA GLU A 81 -0.54 -19.27 -6.08
C GLU A 81 -0.49 -19.07 -7.60
N LEU A 82 -0.73 -17.84 -8.06
CA LEU A 82 -0.58 -17.42 -9.46
C LEU A 82 0.88 -17.13 -9.86
N GLY A 83 1.85 -17.33 -8.96
CA GLY A 83 3.26 -17.09 -9.21
C GLY A 83 3.70 -15.62 -9.14
N MET A 84 2.84 -14.73 -8.63
CA MET A 84 3.22 -13.32 -8.38
C MET A 84 4.06 -13.23 -7.11
N ASN A 85 5.38 -13.34 -7.27
CA ASN A 85 6.31 -13.32 -6.13
C ASN A 85 6.75 -11.88 -5.78
N ARG A 86 5.78 -11.03 -5.44
CA ARG A 86 5.98 -9.64 -5.01
C ARG A 86 5.36 -9.41 -3.63
N GLY A 87 5.79 -8.35 -2.96
CA GLY A 87 5.14 -7.87 -1.74
C GLY A 87 3.81 -7.18 -2.05
N MET A 88 3.08 -6.84 -0.99
CA MET A 88 1.83 -6.07 -1.04
C MET A 88 1.84 -5.02 0.05
N LEU A 89 1.32 -3.83 -0.23
CA LEU A 89 1.14 -2.76 0.76
C LEU A 89 -0.33 -2.64 1.17
N LEU A 90 -0.62 -2.86 2.44
CA LEU A 90 -1.90 -2.53 3.06
C LEU A 90 -1.76 -1.25 3.88
N ALA A 91 -2.43 -0.20 3.44
CA ALA A 91 -2.50 1.06 4.16
C ALA A 91 -3.72 1.09 5.10
N VAL A 92 -3.48 1.36 6.38
CA VAL A 92 -4.50 1.45 7.43
C VAL A 92 -4.51 2.87 7.97
N PRO A 93 -5.57 3.68 7.77
CA PRO A 93 -5.61 5.06 8.24
C PRO A 93 -5.41 5.16 9.75
N ASN A 94 -4.66 6.17 10.20
CA ASN A 94 -4.61 6.50 11.62
C ASN A 94 -5.93 7.17 12.02
N SER A 95 -6.69 6.52 12.91
CA SER A 95 -7.97 7.03 13.40
C SER A 95 -7.85 8.10 14.49
N ASP A 96 -6.65 8.28 15.06
CA ASP A 96 -6.36 9.27 16.10
C ASP A 96 -5.06 10.04 15.74
N PRO A 97 -5.14 10.99 14.80
CA PRO A 97 -4.02 11.84 14.48
C PRO A 97 -3.78 12.82 15.65
N ALA A 98 -2.77 12.50 16.47
CA ALA A 98 -2.30 13.36 17.57
C ALA A 98 -1.78 14.72 17.08
#